data_AF-A0A1C7NJT8-F1
#
_entry.id   AF-A0A1C7NJT8-F1
#
_cell.length_a   1.000
_cell.length_b   1.000
_cell.length_c   1.000
_cell.angle_alpha   90.00
_cell.angle_beta   90.00
_cell.angle_gamma   90.00
#
_symmetry.space_group_name_H-M   'P 1'
#
loop_
_entity.id
_entity.type
_entity.pdbx_description
1 polymer ?
#
loop_
_entity_poly.entity_id
_entity_poly.type
_entity_poly.pdbx_seq_one_letter_code
_entity_poly.pdbx_strand_id
1 'polypeptide(L)' 'MPKQAIAEAKLRKLLELNEKLKEQLEISRIPVSEASRSMIEFCQSTEDLMVPSVWGNRSPDPFAEPTAGCGCTVM' A
#
# COMPACT_ATOMS: atom_id res chain seq x y z
N MET A 1 -3.07 48.19 -13.04
CA MET A 1 -2.41 47.51 -11.91
C MET A 1 -2.43 45.96 -11.98
N PRO A 2 -2.22 45.28 -13.13
CA PRO A 2 -2.23 43.81 -13.20
C PRO A 2 -0.95 43.15 -12.68
N LYS A 3 0.20 43.84 -12.74
CA LYS A 3 1.49 43.34 -12.27
C LYS A 3 1.53 43.12 -10.75
N GLN A 4 0.84 43.97 -9.98
CA GLN A 4 0.74 43.84 -8.51
C GLN A 4 -0.11 42.62 -8.12
N ALA A 5 -1.27 42.42 -8.77
CA ALA A 5 -2.11 41.25 -8.53
C ALA A 5 -1.39 39.92 -8.83
N ILE A 6 -0.56 39.87 -9.87
CA ILE A 6 0.28 38.69 -10.18
C ILE A 6 1.35 38.48 -9.12
N ALA A 7 1.97 39.55 -8.62
CA ALA A 7 2.99 39.46 -7.57
C ALA A 7 2.40 38.93 -6.26
N GLU A 8 1.23 39.43 -5.85
CA GLU A 8 0.50 38.97 -4.67
C GLU A 8 0.06 37.50 -4.78
N ALA A 9 -0.45 37.08 -5.94
CA ALA A 9 -0.82 35.69 -6.18
C ALA A 9 0.38 34.73 -6.11
N LYS A 10 1.55 35.16 -6.61
CA LYS A 10 2.80 34.38 -6.49
C LYS A 10 3.27 34.30 -5.04
N LEU A 11 3.22 35.41 -4.31
CA LEU A 11 3.59 35.45 -2.90
C LEU A 11 2.71 34.50 -2.08
N ARG A 12 1.39 34.52 -2.31
CA ARG A 12 0.46 33.61 -1.61
C ARG A 12 0.82 32.14 -1.85
N LYS A 13 1.11 31.75 -3.10
CA LYS A 13 1.54 30.38 -3.43
C LYS A 13 2.84 29.99 -2.73
N LEU A 14 3.80 30.91 -2.62
CA LEU A 14 5.06 30.64 -1.93
C LEU A 14 4.85 30.44 -0.42
N LEU A 15 3.99 31.24 0.20
CA LEU A 15 3.65 31.10 1.61
C LEU A 15 2.92 29.78 1.87
N GLU A 16 1.94 29.43 1.04
CA GLU A 16 1.24 28.14 1.12
C GLU A 16 2.21 26.95 0.97
N LEU A 17 3.17 27.02 0.03
CA LEU A 17 4.19 25.99 -0.13
C LEU A 17 5.13 25.94 1.08
N ASN A 18 5.53 27.09 1.62
CA ASN A 18 6.41 27.16 2.77
C ASN A 18 5.79 26.52 4.01
N GLU A 19 4.51 26.77 4.27
CA GLU A 19 3.77 26.11 5.36
C GLU A 19 3.71 24.60 5.17
N LYS A 20 3.38 24.11 3.96
CA LYS A 20 3.41 22.66 3.67
C LYS A 20 4.79 22.03 3.88
N LEU A 21 5.86 22.74 3.52
CA LEU A 21 7.23 22.24 3.71
C LEU A 21 7.61 22.19 5.20
N LYS A 22 7.18 23.16 6.00
CA LYS A 22 7.34 23.12 7.46
C LYS A 22 6.58 21.95 8.06
N GLU A 23 5.31 21.76 7.68
CA GLU A 23 4.51 20.61 8.13
C GLU A 23 5.21 19.27 7.79
N GLN A 24 5.74 19.13 6.57
CA GLN A 24 6.49 17.94 6.15
C GLN A 24 7.81 17.75 6.90
N LEU A 25 8.47 18.85 7.30
CA LEU A 25 9.71 18.79 8.07
C LEU A 25 9.44 18.20 9.46
N GLU A 26 8.36 18.63 10.10
CA GLU A 26 7.93 18.23 11.45
C GLU A 26 7.39 16.79 11.54
N ILE A 27 7.21 16.09 10.41
CA ILE A 27 6.81 14.68 10.42
C ILE A 27 7.89 13.85 11.13
N SER A 28 7.50 13.17 12.22
CA SER A 28 8.35 12.21 12.92
C SER A 28 8.68 11.03 12.01
N ARG A 29 9.96 10.69 11.94
CA ARG A 29 10.49 9.60 11.10
C ARG A 29 11.18 8.58 11.99
N ILE A 30 11.03 7.31 11.64
CA ILE A 30 11.79 6.21 12.23
C ILE A 30 13.01 5.88 11.34
N PRO A 31 14.09 5.30 11.89
CA PRO A 31 15.19 4.77 11.10
C PRO A 31 14.70 3.72 10.11
N VAL A 32 15.33 3.69 8.92
CA VAL A 32 14.98 2.72 7.87
C VAL A 32 15.14 1.28 8.35
N SER A 33 16.17 1.00 9.16
CA SER A 33 16.39 -0.33 9.75
C SER A 33 15.22 -0.80 10.62
N GLU A 34 14.61 0.11 11.38
CA GLU A 34 13.45 -0.19 12.23
C GLU A 34 12.20 -0.44 11.38
N ALA A 35 11.95 0.42 10.38
CA ALA A 35 10.86 0.24 9.43
C ALA A 35 10.96 -1.11 8.69
N SER A 36 12.16 -1.46 8.19
CA SER A 36 12.40 -2.73 7.51
C SER A 36 12.20 -3.92 8.43
N ARG A 37 12.65 -3.85 9.70
CA ARG A 37 12.40 -4.91 10.68
C ARG A 37 10.90 -5.12 10.90
N SER A 38 10.15 -4.04 11.10
CA SER A 38 8.69 -4.13 11.28
C SER A 38 7.99 -4.78 10.09
N MET A 39 8.40 -4.43 8.86
CA MET A 39 7.88 -5.08 7.65
C MET A 39 8.19 -6.57 7.59
N ILE A 40 9.43 -6.96 7.90
CA ILE A 40 9.85 -8.36 7.92
C ILE A 40 9.03 -9.15 8.95
N GLU A 41 8.88 -8.62 10.16
CA GLU A 41 8.10 -9.26 11.23
C GLU A 41 6.64 -9.44 10.82
N PHE A 42 6.03 -8.44 10.18
CA PHE A 42 4.66 -8.55 9.67
C PHE A 42 4.53 -9.65 8.61
N CYS A 43 5.43 -9.67 7.62
CA CYS A 43 5.44 -10.67 6.56
C CYS A 43 5.77 -12.09 7.07
N GLN A 44 6.46 -12.23 8.20
CA GLN A 44 6.78 -13.53 8.81
C GLN A 44 5.71 -14.06 9.75
N SER A 45 4.80 -13.20 10.21
CA SER A 45 3.73 -13.57 11.16
C SER A 45 2.36 -13.69 10.49
N THR A 46 2.20 -13.09 9.31
CA THR A 46 0.94 -13.09 8.56
C THR A 46 0.98 -14.15 7.46
N GLU A 47 0.14 -15.18 7.58
CA GLU A 47 0.02 -16.25 6.59
C GLU A 47 -0.52 -15.73 5.26
N ASP A 48 0.15 -16.08 4.15
CA ASP A 48 -0.26 -15.72 2.79
C ASP A 48 -0.39 -16.97 1.90
N LEU A 49 -1.63 -17.28 1.51
CA LEU A 49 -1.97 -18.41 0.64
C LEU A 49 -1.43 -18.26 -0.79
N MET A 50 -1.11 -17.03 -1.23
CA MET A 50 -0.47 -16.78 -2.52
C MET A 50 1.04 -17.07 -2.51
N VAL A 51 1.61 -17.37 -1.33
CA VAL A 51 3.01 -17.80 -1.19
C VAL A 51 3.11 -19.20 -0.54
N PRO A 52 2.65 -20.26 -1.23
CA PRO A 52 2.66 -21.62 -0.67
C PRO A 52 4.05 -22.17 -0.34
N SER A 53 5.11 -21.64 -0.95
CA SER A 53 6.49 -22.05 -0.69
C SER A 53 6.94 -21.78 0.75
N VAL A 54 6.32 -20.80 1.40
CA VAL A 54 6.62 -20.41 2.79
C VAL A 54 5.52 -20.89 3.74
N TRP A 55 4.26 -20.75 3.33
CA TRP A 55 3.09 -20.96 4.20
C TRP A 55 2.39 -22.32 4.02
N GLY A 56 2.68 -23.02 2.92
CA GLY A 56 2.02 -24.27 2.54
C GLY A 56 0.66 -24.06 1.85
N ASN A 57 0.11 -25.14 1.29
CA ASN A 57 -1.24 -25.13 0.73
C ASN A 57 -2.25 -25.57 1.81
N ARG A 58 -3.06 -24.63 2.29
CA ARG A 58 -4.21 -24.94 3.15
C ARG A 58 -5.49 -24.66 2.40
N SER A 59 -6.32 -25.69 2.30
CA SER A 59 -7.58 -25.75 1.55
C SER A 59 -7.42 -25.88 0.02
N PRO A 60 -8.27 -26.65 -0.66
CA PRO A 60 -8.44 -26.50 -2.10
C PRO A 60 -8.90 -25.06 -2.40
N ASP A 61 -8.40 -24.52 -3.50
CA ASP A 61 -8.81 -23.22 -4.02
C ASP A 61 -10.34 -23.19 -4.20
N PRO A 62 -11.07 -22.29 -3.51
CA PRO A 62 -12.53 -22.18 -3.62
C PRO A 62 -13.00 -21.83 -5.04
N PHE A 63 -12.10 -21.31 -5.87
CA PHE A 63 -12.35 -20.95 -7.27
C PHE A 63 -11.81 -21.99 -8.26
N ALA A 64 -11.14 -23.05 -7.80
CA ALA A 64 -10.77 -24.13 -8.69
C ALA A 64 -12.02 -24.83 -9.22
N GLU A 65 -12.06 -25.07 -10.53
CA GLU A 65 -13.12 -25.87 -11.13
C GLU A 65 -13.15 -27.25 -10.47
N PRO A 66 -14.32 -27.76 -10.04
CA PRO A 66 -14.41 -29.11 -9.51
C PRO A 66 -13.90 -30.10 -10.54
N THR A 67 -12.71 -30.65 -10.32
CA THR A 67 -12.12 -31.67 -11.20
C THR A 67 -12.70 -33.03 -10.85
N ALA A 68 -14.03 -33.15 -10.91
CA ALA A 68 -14.77 -34.40 -10.83
C ALA A 68 -15.60 -34.52 -12.11
N GLY A 69 -15.24 -35.48 -12.95
CA GLY A 69 -15.76 -35.64 -14.31
C GLY A 69 -17.30 -35.63 -14.38
N CYS A 70 -17.80 -35.03 -15.46
CA CYS A 70 -19.13 -35.20 -16.07
C CYS A 70 -20.18 -35.91 -15.19
N GLY A 71 -20.99 -35.13 -14.47
CA GLY A 71 -22.19 -35.59 -13.74
C GLY A 71 -23.37 -35.98 -14.66
N CYS A 72 -23.12 -36.59 -15.82
CA CYS A 72 -24.16 -37.15 -16.66
C CYS A 72 -24.39 -38.62 -16.28
N THR A 73 -25.28 -38.88 -15.33
CA THR A 73 -26.00 -40.17 -15.27
C THR A 73 -27.40 -39.94 -15.82
N VAL A 74 -27.62 -40.37 -17.06
CA VAL A 74 -28.96 -40.57 -17.61
C VAL A 74 -29.52 -41.85 -16.98
N MET A 75 -30.55 -41.71 -16.15
CA MET A 75 -31.60 -42.72 -15.94
C MET A 75 -32.92 -42.00 -15.67
#